data_AF-A0A2W7G2E8-F1
#
_entry.id   AF-A0A2W7G2E8-F1
#
_cell.length_a   1.000
_cell.length_b   1.000
_cell.length_c   1.000
_cell.angle_alpha   90.00
_cell.angle_beta   90.00
_cell.angle_gamma   90.00
#
_symmetry.space_group_name_H-M   'P 1'
#
loop_
_entity.id
_entity.type
_entity.pdbx_description
1 polymer ?
#
loop_
_entity_poly.entity_id
_entity_poly.type
_entity_poly.pdbx_seq_one_letter_code
_entity_poly.pdbx_strand_id
1 'polypeptide(L)'
;MIILDGKRFWVTYATLNISLLLIFSAIAFTNYSLLAGYTIGMVSFLFFLLSLKLILKLLNSTKTNKINVEKKLKRKSGFFFFIAFLISFLSLILNIGLFTLFIWINYLYTKNYHVSSNIAFFPFNTIAMTSPYLLLSGYIIIWGFIALIKTKNKKKGE
;
A
#
# COMPACT_ATOMS: atom_id res chain seq x y z
N MET A 1 -21.99 19.29 1.67
CA MET A 1 -21.12 18.25 1.10
C MET A 1 -19.74 18.41 1.74
N ILE A 2 -19.32 17.50 2.63
CA ILE A 2 -17.93 17.52 3.10
C ILE A 2 -17.09 17.03 1.94
N ILE A 3 -16.32 17.93 1.33
CA ILE A 3 -15.29 17.53 0.37
C ILE A 3 -14.18 16.94 1.23
N LEU A 4 -14.20 15.63 1.38
CA LEU A 4 -13.07 14.87 1.88
C LEU A 4 -11.89 15.17 0.93
N ASP A 5 -11.01 16.08 1.34
CA ASP A 5 -9.89 16.53 0.52
C ASP A 5 -8.86 15.41 0.45
N GLY A 6 -8.90 14.65 -0.64
CA GLY A 6 -7.97 13.57 -0.91
C GLY A 6 -6.51 14.03 -0.88
N LYS A 7 -6.22 15.31 -1.19
CA LYS A 7 -4.84 15.82 -1.10
C LYS A 7 -4.36 15.83 0.35
N ARG A 8 -5.17 16.33 1.28
CA ARG A 8 -4.82 16.35 2.71
C ARG A 8 -4.65 14.95 3.29
N PHE A 9 -5.46 13.99 2.85
CA PHE A 9 -5.32 12.59 3.23
C PHE A 9 -3.93 12.06 2.84
N TRP A 10 -3.54 12.20 1.57
CA TRP A 10 -2.27 11.69 1.08
C TRP A 10 -1.05 12.42 1.67
N VAL A 11 -1.13 13.74 1.88
CA VAL A 11 -0.06 14.53 2.52
C VAL A 11 0.14 14.08 3.97
N THR A 12 -0.94 13.92 4.73
CA THR A 12 -0.86 13.45 6.12
C THR A 12 -0.27 12.05 6.19
N TYR A 13 -0.75 11.15 5.32
CA TYR A 13 -0.24 9.78 5.22
C TYR A 13 1.26 9.73 4.87
N ALA A 14 1.71 10.54 3.90
CA ALA A 14 3.13 10.65 3.57
C ALA A 14 3.95 11.15 4.76
N THR A 15 3.45 12.16 5.48
CA THR A 15 4.12 12.70 6.68
C THR A 15 4.26 11.66 7.78
N LEU A 16 3.23 10.83 8.00
CA LEU A 16 3.28 9.73 8.97
C LEU A 16 4.32 8.67 8.56
N ASN A 17 4.42 8.32 7.27
CA ASN A 17 5.45 7.40 6.79
C ASN A 17 6.86 7.97 6.92
N ILE A 18 7.05 9.27 6.66
CA ILE A 18 8.33 9.95 6.88
C ILE A 18 8.69 9.93 8.37
N SER A 19 7.71 10.18 9.24
CA SER A 19 7.92 10.12 10.70
C SER A 19 8.36 8.73 11.15
N LEU A 20 7.72 7.67 10.65
CA LEU A 20 8.13 6.28 10.89
C LEU A 20 9.53 5.98 10.35
N LEU A 21 9.88 6.50 9.16
CA LEU A 21 11.23 6.36 8.60
C LEU A 21 12.27 6.97 9.55
N LEU A 22 12.01 8.15 10.08
CA LEU A 22 12.90 8.83 11.03
C LEU A 22 13.03 8.04 12.34
N ILE A 23 11.93 7.50 12.87
CA ILE A 23 11.95 6.64 14.07
C ILE A 23 12.80 5.39 13.83
N PHE A 24 12.59 4.67 12.72
CA PHE A 24 13.39 3.49 12.41
C PHE A 24 14.85 3.84 12.11
N SER A 25 15.12 5.00 11.51
CA SER A 25 16.48 5.49 11.29
C SER A 25 17.20 5.80 12.60
N ALA A 26 16.50 6.40 13.58
CA ALA A 26 17.06 6.65 14.90
C ALA A 26 17.39 5.35 15.65
N ILE A 27 16.57 4.30 15.49
CA ILE A 27 16.78 3.00 16.12
C ILE A 27 17.81 2.15 15.34
N ALA A 28 18.09 2.48 14.08
CA ALA A 28 18.96 1.71 13.20
C ALA A 28 20.38 1.48 13.76
N PHE A 29 20.89 2.40 14.60
CA PHE A 29 22.17 2.24 15.29
C PHE A 29 22.21 1.00 16.21
N THR A 30 21.05 0.57 16.73
CA THR A 30 20.90 -0.61 17.59
C THR A 30 20.38 -1.82 16.83
N ASN A 31 19.50 -1.60 15.84
CA ASN A 31 18.89 -2.67 15.07
C ASN A 31 18.61 -2.20 13.65
N TYR A 32 19.58 -2.41 12.76
CA TYR A 32 19.48 -2.01 11.36
C TYR A 32 18.35 -2.75 10.61
N SER A 33 17.95 -3.94 11.10
CA SER A 33 16.92 -4.76 10.46
C SER A 33 15.54 -4.09 10.46
N LEU A 34 15.28 -3.20 11.42
CA LEU A 34 14.08 -2.36 11.44
C LEU A 34 14.05 -1.40 10.25
N LEU A 35 15.14 -0.65 10.06
CA LEU A 35 15.25 0.30 8.95
C LEU A 35 15.22 -0.42 7.60
N ALA A 36 16.00 -1.50 7.46
CA ALA A 36 16.06 -2.28 6.23
C ALA A 36 14.71 -2.94 5.90
N GLY A 37 14.02 -3.48 6.91
CA GLY A 37 12.66 -4.00 6.75
C GLY A 37 11.68 -2.91 6.29
N TYR A 38 11.72 -1.74 6.92
CA TYR A 38 10.83 -0.63 6.58
C TYR A 38 11.05 -0.09 5.16
N THR A 39 12.30 0.09 4.73
CA THR A 39 12.60 0.60 3.39
C THR A 39 12.09 -0.34 2.31
N ILE A 40 12.29 -1.65 2.48
CA ILE A 40 11.71 -2.68 1.61
C ILE A 40 10.18 -2.61 1.62
N GLY A 41 9.59 -2.48 2.80
CA GLY A 41 8.16 -2.32 2.98
C GLY A 41 7.60 -1.14 2.18
N MET A 42 8.30 -0.01 2.20
CA MET A 42 7.93 1.19 1.44
C MET A 42 8.02 0.98 -0.08
N VAL A 43 9.05 0.29 -0.57
CA VAL A 43 9.18 -0.06 -2.00
C VAL A 43 8.02 -0.95 -2.44
N SER A 44 7.77 -2.02 -1.68
CA SER A 44 6.64 -2.93 -1.88
C SER A 44 5.29 -2.16 -1.86
N PHE A 45 5.12 -1.25 -0.90
CA PHE A 45 3.91 -0.44 -0.76
C PHE A 45 3.69 0.53 -1.92
N LEU A 46 4.74 1.17 -2.44
CA LEU A 46 4.65 2.01 -3.63
C LEU A 46 4.21 1.20 -4.86
N PHE A 47 4.74 -0.03 -4.99
CA PHE A 47 4.33 -0.95 -6.06
C PHE A 47 2.85 -1.33 -5.95
N PHE A 48 2.37 -1.59 -4.72
CA PHE A 48 0.95 -1.80 -4.44
C PHE A 48 0.09 -0.58 -4.84
N LEU A 49 0.48 0.64 -4.47
CA LEU A 49 -0.25 1.86 -4.83
C LEU A 49 -0.29 2.10 -6.35
N LEU A 50 0.80 1.80 -7.06
CA LEU A 50 0.85 1.87 -8.52
C LEU A 50 -0.13 0.88 -9.16
N SER A 51 -0.17 -0.37 -8.68
CA SER A 51 -1.13 -1.37 -9.12
C SER A 51 -2.58 -0.91 -8.86
N LEU A 52 -2.87 -0.40 -7.66
CA LEU A 52 -4.19 0.13 -7.32
C LEU A 52 -4.59 1.31 -8.23
N LYS A 53 -3.67 2.24 -8.49
CA LYS A 53 -3.89 3.39 -9.37
C LYS A 53 -4.22 2.96 -10.80
N LEU A 54 -3.55 1.92 -11.30
CA LEU A 54 -3.85 1.35 -12.61
C LEU A 54 -5.29 0.81 -12.65
N ILE A 55 -5.68 -0.02 -11.68
CA ILE A 55 -7.05 -0.54 -11.54
C ILE A 55 -8.09 0.59 -11.56
N LEU A 56 -7.90 1.61 -10.70
CA LEU A 56 -8.83 2.73 -10.58
C LEU A 56 -8.94 3.54 -11.88
N LYS A 57 -7.83 3.77 -12.59
CA LYS A 57 -7.83 4.48 -13.88
C LYS A 57 -8.65 3.73 -14.93
N LEU A 58 -8.59 2.40 -14.94
CA LEU A 58 -9.34 1.57 -15.89
C LEU A 58 -10.84 1.55 -15.58
N LEU A 59 -11.20 1.46 -14.29
CA LEU A 59 -12.58 1.54 -13.82
C LEU A 59 -13.21 2.89 -14.19
N ASN A 60 -12.45 3.98 -14.10
CA ASN A 60 -12.93 5.31 -14.50
C ASN A 60 -13.04 5.45 -16.04
N SER A 61 -12.08 4.91 -16.80
CA SER A 61 -12.09 4.94 -18.27
C SER A 61 -13.31 4.21 -18.86
N THR A 62 -13.72 3.10 -18.27
CA THR A 62 -14.93 2.36 -18.68
C THR A 62 -16.23 3.09 -18.34
N LYS A 63 -16.22 3.96 -17.31
CA LYS A 63 -17.38 4.77 -16.90
C LYS A 63 -17.60 5.96 -17.83
N THR A 64 -16.53 6.62 -18.29
CA THR A 64 -16.59 7.79 -19.18
C THR A 64 -16.97 7.42 -20.63
N ASN A 65 -16.59 6.22 -21.10
CA ASN A 65 -16.91 5.72 -22.44
C ASN A 65 -18.35 5.25 -22.65
N LYS A 66 -19.25 5.40 -21.66
CA LYS A 66 -20.68 5.11 -21.85
C LYS A 66 -21.44 6.22 -22.58
N ILE A 67 -20.86 7.42 -22.74
CA ILE A 67 -21.56 8.58 -23.29
C ILE A 67 -21.26 8.81 -24.77
N ASN A 68 -20.17 8.29 -25.34
CA ASN A 68 -19.88 8.43 -26.77
C ASN A 68 -19.29 7.15 -27.38
N VAL A 69 -19.85 6.77 -28.54
CA VAL A 69 -19.40 5.74 -29.49
C VAL A 69 -20.00 4.33 -29.34
N GLU A 70 -20.93 4.07 -30.25
CA GLU A 70 -21.69 2.85 -30.44
C GLU A 70 -20.83 1.62 -30.80
N LYS A 71 -21.15 0.51 -30.14
CA LYS A 71 -21.03 -0.93 -30.51
C LYS A 71 -19.70 -1.52 -31.05
N LYS A 72 -18.78 -0.81 -31.71
CA LYS A 72 -17.49 -1.39 -32.19
C LYS A 72 -16.32 -1.35 -31.17
N LEU A 73 -16.38 -0.47 -30.17
CA LEU A 73 -15.33 -0.34 -29.13
C LEU A 73 -15.50 -1.25 -27.90
N LYS A 74 -16.68 -1.84 -27.69
CA LYS A 74 -16.99 -2.68 -26.52
C LYS A 74 -16.11 -3.94 -26.43
N ARG A 75 -15.72 -4.53 -27.58
CA ARG A 75 -14.88 -5.75 -27.63
C ARG A 75 -13.40 -5.45 -27.30
N LYS A 76 -12.89 -4.26 -27.67
CA LYS A 76 -11.53 -3.80 -27.27
C LYS A 76 -11.48 -3.37 -25.80
N SER A 77 -12.53 -2.74 -25.28
CA SER A 77 -12.58 -2.30 -23.87
C SER A 77 -12.49 -3.45 -22.87
N GLY A 78 -13.14 -4.60 -23.14
CA GLY A 78 -13.06 -5.78 -22.28
C GLY A 78 -11.65 -6.41 -22.28
N PHE A 79 -10.99 -6.42 -23.42
CA PHE A 79 -9.61 -6.91 -23.56
C PHE A 79 -8.59 -6.03 -22.82
N PHE A 80 -8.69 -4.70 -22.92
CA PHE A 80 -7.85 -3.79 -22.14
C PHE A 80 -8.10 -3.90 -20.63
N PHE A 81 -9.36 -4.10 -20.22
CA PHE A 81 -9.69 -4.37 -18.83
C PHE A 81 -9.06 -5.68 -18.34
N PHE A 82 -9.16 -6.75 -19.12
CA PHE A 82 -8.56 -8.04 -18.81
C PHE A 82 -7.03 -7.97 -18.72
N ILE A 83 -6.37 -7.31 -19.69
CA ILE A 83 -4.91 -7.10 -19.66
C ILE A 83 -4.50 -6.38 -18.40
N ALA A 84 -5.20 -5.31 -18.05
CA ALA A 84 -4.76 -4.48 -16.95
C ALA A 84 -5.15 -5.05 -15.57
N PHE A 85 -6.22 -5.85 -15.51
CA PHE A 85 -6.47 -6.77 -14.40
C PHE A 85 -5.31 -7.77 -14.26
N LEU A 86 -4.86 -8.39 -15.36
CA LEU A 86 -3.74 -9.32 -15.36
C LEU A 86 -2.43 -8.66 -14.90
N ILE A 87 -2.13 -7.45 -15.37
CA ILE A 87 -0.97 -6.65 -14.93
C ILE A 87 -1.05 -6.36 -13.42
N SER A 88 -2.24 -6.01 -12.93
CA SER A 88 -2.44 -5.69 -11.51
C SER A 88 -2.35 -6.94 -10.64
N PHE A 89 -2.89 -8.06 -11.11
CA PHE A 89 -2.79 -9.37 -10.47
C PHE A 89 -1.34 -9.87 -10.43
N LEU A 90 -0.62 -9.77 -11.54
CA LEU A 90 0.81 -10.07 -11.60
C LEU A 90 1.61 -9.17 -10.64
N SER A 91 1.24 -7.89 -10.54
CA SER A 91 1.88 -6.96 -9.61
C SER A 91 1.65 -7.34 -8.14
N LEU A 92 0.46 -7.86 -7.80
CA LEU A 92 0.18 -8.39 -6.46
C LEU A 92 0.97 -9.67 -6.18
N ILE A 93 1.07 -10.58 -7.16
CA ILE A 93 1.89 -11.79 -7.04
C ILE A 93 3.36 -11.41 -6.82
N LEU A 94 3.89 -10.47 -7.60
CA LEU A 94 5.26 -9.96 -7.43
C LEU A 94 5.46 -9.35 -6.04
N ASN A 95 4.44 -8.65 -5.52
CA ASN A 95 4.49 -8.08 -4.18
C ASN A 95 4.54 -9.16 -3.09
N ILE A 96 3.69 -10.18 -3.17
CA ILE A 96 3.76 -11.35 -2.28
C ILE A 96 5.11 -12.06 -2.44
N GLY A 97 5.61 -12.17 -3.66
CA GLY A 97 6.93 -12.71 -3.97
C GLY A 97 8.05 -11.97 -3.27
N LEU A 98 7.99 -10.64 -3.17
CA LEU A 98 8.95 -9.84 -2.40
C LEU A 98 8.94 -10.24 -0.92
N PHE A 99 7.77 -10.35 -0.28
CA PHE A 99 7.67 -10.80 1.12
C PHE A 99 8.29 -12.20 1.31
N THR A 100 7.92 -13.15 0.45
CA THR A 100 8.47 -14.51 0.52
C THR A 100 9.98 -14.53 0.30
N LEU A 101 10.49 -13.74 -0.64
CA LEU A 101 11.92 -13.63 -0.94
C LEU A 101 12.69 -13.10 0.27
N PHE A 102 12.23 -12.04 0.93
CA PHE A 102 12.92 -11.51 2.11
C PHE A 102 12.86 -12.45 3.31
N ILE A 103 11.73 -13.14 3.52
CA ILE A 103 11.66 -14.21 4.53
C ILE A 103 12.65 -15.33 4.21
N TRP A 104 12.79 -15.69 2.94
CA TRP A 104 13.75 -16.71 2.53
C TRP A 104 15.20 -16.29 2.73
N ILE A 105 15.58 -15.03 2.43
CA ILE A 105 16.95 -14.60 2.73
C ILE A 105 17.19 -14.52 4.25
N ASN A 106 16.18 -14.13 5.05
CA ASN A 106 16.26 -14.22 6.51
C ASN A 106 16.54 -15.65 6.99
N TYR A 107 15.85 -16.64 6.41
CA TYR A 107 16.10 -18.04 6.70
C TYR A 107 17.52 -18.48 6.33
N LEU A 108 17.98 -18.17 5.11
CA LEU A 108 19.33 -18.51 4.66
C LEU A 108 20.42 -17.86 5.53
N TYR A 109 20.23 -16.59 5.88
CA TYR A 109 21.16 -15.86 6.72
C TYR A 109 21.25 -16.48 8.12
N THR A 110 20.10 -16.71 8.77
CA THR A 110 20.06 -17.32 10.11
C THR A 110 20.68 -18.71 10.12
N LYS A 111 20.43 -19.51 9.08
CA LYS A 111 20.99 -20.87 8.93
C LYS A 111 22.51 -20.86 8.71
N ASN A 112 23.03 -19.96 7.88
CA ASN A 112 24.45 -19.94 7.51
C ASN A 112 25.34 -19.24 8.56
N TYR A 113 24.80 -18.29 9.32
CA TYR A 113 25.55 -17.50 10.30
C TYR A 113 25.24 -17.86 11.77
N HIS A 114 24.46 -18.93 12.01
CA HIS A 114 24.09 -19.41 13.36
C HIS A 114 23.62 -18.31 14.32
N VAL A 115 22.86 -17.34 13.80
CA VAL A 115 22.41 -16.20 14.59
C VAL A 115 21.26 -16.66 15.49
N SER A 116 21.31 -16.31 16.79
CA SER A 116 20.23 -16.58 17.74
C SER A 116 18.97 -15.74 17.50
N SER A 117 19.02 -14.82 16.54
CA SER A 117 17.89 -13.97 16.15
C SER A 117 16.83 -14.77 15.39
N ASN A 118 15.56 -14.50 15.69
CA ASN A 118 14.43 -15.11 14.99
C ASN A 118 14.37 -14.64 13.52
N ILE A 119 14.08 -15.59 12.61
CA ILE A 119 13.95 -15.41 11.16
C ILE A 119 12.97 -14.28 10.79
N ALA A 120 11.96 -14.00 11.61
CA ALA A 120 11.03 -12.91 11.35
C ALA A 120 11.65 -11.50 11.51
N PHE A 121 12.80 -11.39 12.16
CA PHE A 121 13.38 -10.12 12.61
C PHE A 121 14.73 -9.77 11.97
N PHE A 122 15.43 -10.72 11.36
CA PHE A 122 16.79 -10.51 10.86
C PHE A 122 17.09 -11.26 9.54
N PRO A 123 17.84 -10.66 8.59
CA PRO A 123 18.34 -9.27 8.56
C PRO A 123 17.28 -8.23 8.22
N PHE A 124 16.07 -8.65 7.81
CA PHE A 124 14.95 -7.75 7.54
C PHE A 124 13.82 -7.98 8.54
N ASN A 125 13.40 -6.91 9.22
CA ASN A 125 12.28 -7.01 10.15
C ASN A 125 10.96 -7.03 9.37
N THR A 126 10.26 -8.16 9.42
CA THR A 126 8.98 -8.38 8.70
C THR A 126 7.83 -7.50 9.23
N ILE A 127 7.85 -7.15 10.51
CA ILE A 127 6.89 -6.21 11.11
C ILE A 127 7.12 -4.80 10.55
N ALA A 128 8.38 -4.36 10.51
CA ALA A 128 8.73 -3.08 9.90
C ALA A 128 8.35 -3.05 8.41
N MET A 129 8.55 -4.16 7.69
CA MET A 129 8.17 -4.29 6.28
C MET A 129 6.66 -4.15 6.02
N THR A 130 5.82 -4.64 6.93
CA THR A 130 4.35 -4.52 6.79
C THR A 130 3.80 -3.18 7.29
N SER A 131 4.59 -2.39 8.01
CA SER A 131 4.11 -1.19 8.68
C SER A 131 3.52 -0.10 7.77
N PRO A 132 3.99 0.17 6.53
CA PRO A 132 3.31 1.13 5.65
C PRO A 132 1.87 0.71 5.35
N TYR A 133 1.62 -0.59 5.14
CA TYR A 133 0.29 -1.12 4.89
C TYR A 133 -0.61 -1.00 6.11
N LEU A 134 -0.09 -1.33 7.29
CA LEU A 134 -0.83 -1.23 8.55
C LEU A 134 -1.18 0.23 8.86
N LEU A 135 -0.23 1.15 8.63
CA LEU A 135 -0.45 2.57 8.78
C LEU A 135 -1.55 3.08 7.84
N LEU A 136 -1.56 2.65 6.57
CA LEU A 136 -2.60 3.03 5.62
C LEU A 136 -3.97 2.53 6.10
N SER A 137 -4.07 1.25 6.46
CA SER A 137 -5.32 0.64 6.95
C SER A 137 -5.85 1.35 8.18
N GLY A 138 -5.01 1.57 9.19
CA GLY A 138 -5.38 2.29 10.41
C GLY A 138 -5.81 3.72 10.12
N TYR A 139 -5.06 4.44 9.26
CA TYR A 139 -5.39 5.81 8.90
C TYR A 139 -6.70 5.92 8.11
N ILE A 140 -6.99 4.99 7.19
CA ILE A 140 -8.28 4.93 6.48
C ILE A 140 -9.44 4.74 7.46
N ILE A 141 -9.31 3.84 8.42
CA ILE A 141 -10.35 3.57 9.43
C ILE A 141 -10.62 4.83 10.25
N ILE A 142 -9.57 5.45 10.82
CA ILE A 142 -9.69 6.68 11.63
C ILE A 142 -10.34 7.79 10.81
N TRP A 143 -9.87 8.00 9.58
CA TRP A 143 -10.38 9.04 8.71
C TRP A 143 -11.84 8.80 8.31
N GLY A 144 -12.23 7.53 8.09
CA GLY A 144 -13.60 7.11 7.86
C GLY A 144 -14.52 7.39 9.06
N PHE A 145 -14.08 7.07 10.27
CA PHE A 145 -14.83 7.39 11.49
C PHE A 145 -15.01 8.90 11.69
N ILE A 146 -13.97 9.70 11.46
CA ILE A 146 -14.04 11.16 11.54
C ILE A 146 -15.08 11.71 10.54
N ALA A 147 -15.11 11.16 9.32
CA ALA A 147 -16.09 11.56 8.30
C ALA A 147 -17.53 11.24 8.73
N LEU A 148 -17.77 10.05 9.31
CA LEU A 148 -19.09 9.64 9.80
C LEU A 148 -19.59 10.53 10.94
N ILE A 149 -18.74 10.81 11.94
CA ILE A 149 -19.10 11.65 13.09
C ILE A 149 -19.46 13.07 12.64
N LYS A 150 -18.64 13.67 11.77
CA LYS A 150 -18.90 15.03 11.25
C LYS A 150 -20.18 15.10 10.43
N THR A 151 -20.50 14.06 9.66
CA THR A 151 -21.74 13.99 8.88
C THR A 151 -22.97 13.86 9.78
N LYS A 152 -22.87 13.11 10.88
CA LYS A 152 -23.95 12.97 11.88
C LYS A 152 -24.23 14.26 12.64
N ASN A 153 -23.18 14.99 13.02
CA ASN A 153 -23.33 16.26 13.75
C ASN A 153 -23.96 17.36 12.87
N LYS A 154 -23.67 17.37 11.56
CA LYS A 154 -24.31 18.31 10.65
C LYS A 154 -25.83 18.09 10.55
N LYS A 155 -26.28 16.83 10.48
CA LYS A 155 -27.71 16.47 10.45
C LYS A 155 -28.48 16.75 11.75
N LYS A 156 -27.79 17.06 12.85
CA LYS A 156 -28.42 17.41 14.14
C LYS A 156 -28.50 18.92 14.39
N GLY A 157 -27.80 19.72 13.57
CA GLY A 157 -27.82 21.19 13.64
C GLY A 157 -28.60 21.84 12.50
N GLU A 158 -29.21 21.04 11.63
CA GLU A 158 -30.31 21.39 10.72
C GLU A 158 -31.60 20.84 11.33
#